data_AF-A0A0A2TJF4-F1
#
_entry.id   AF-A0A0A2TJF4-F1
#
_cell.length_a   1.000
_cell.length_b   1.000
_cell.length_c   1.000
_cell.angle_alpha   90.00
_cell.angle_beta   90.00
_cell.angle_gamma   90.00
#
_symmetry.space_group_name_H-M   'P 1'
#
loop_
_entity.id
_entity.type
_entity.pdbx_description
1 polymer ?
#
loop_
_entity_poly.entity_id
_entity_poly.type
_entity_poly.pdbx_seq_one_letter_code
_entity_poly.pdbx_strand_id
1 'polypeptide(L)' 'MQLKDFGRGARIELSKMAKLLGMKFIGYNPNAQLVSLEIQGKGVTYPLEEFIRQYERVCTTT' A
#
# COMPACT_ATOMS: atom_id res chain seq x y z
N MET A 1 23.74 -3.14 8.56
CA MET A 1 22.51 -2.49 8.05
C MET A 1 21.48 -2.50 9.16
N GLN A 2 21.10 -1.33 9.70
CA GLN A 2 20.13 -1.25 10.79
C GLN A 2 18.71 -1.45 10.21
N LEU A 3 17.93 -2.35 10.80
CA LEU A 3 16.55 -2.70 10.40
C LEU A 3 15.53 -1.54 10.38
N LYS A 4 15.95 -0.32 10.75
CA LYS A 4 15.06 0.85 10.89
C LYS A 4 14.59 1.43 9.55
N ASP A 5 15.25 1.12 8.44
CA ASP A 5 14.96 1.73 7.14
C ASP A 5 13.96 0.94 6.29
N PHE A 6 13.77 -0.36 6.56
CA PHE A 6 12.82 -1.21 5.81
C PHE A 6 11.38 -0.69 5.88
N GLY A 7 10.95 -0.23 7.07
CA GLY A 7 9.59 0.29 7.25
C GLY A 7 9.36 1.63 6.54
N ARG A 8 10.41 2.42 6.27
CA ARG A 8 10.28 3.68 5.52
C ARG A 8 10.24 3.44 4.01
N GLY A 9 11.12 2.57 3.49
CA GLY A 9 11.11 2.18 2.08
C GLY A 9 9.77 1.58 1.66
N ALA A 10 9.27 0.62 2.44
CA ALA A 10 7.98 -0.03 2.16
C ALA A 10 6.81 0.98 2.14
N ARG A 11 6.76 1.94 3.07
CA ARG A 11 5.69 2.96 3.08
C ARG A 11 5.71 3.87 1.85
N ILE A 12 6.91 4.23 1.37
CA ILE A 12 7.07 5.05 0.16
C ILE A 12 6.54 4.29 -1.06
N GLU A 13 6.89 3.01 -1.20
CA GLU A 13 6.43 2.16 -2.31
C GLU A 13 4.91 1.97 -2.27
N LEU A 14 4.35 1.63 -1.11
CA LEU A 14 2.90 1.47 -0.94
C LEU A 14 2.14 2.78 -1.22
N SER A 15 2.72 3.92 -0.84
CA SER A 15 2.13 5.22 -1.18
C SER A 15 2.12 5.50 -2.68
N LYS A 16 3.16 5.07 -3.42
CA LYS A 16 3.19 5.19 -4.89
C LYS A 16 2.17 4.26 -5.55
N MET A 17 2.09 3.01 -5.10
CA MET A 17 1.09 2.03 -5.57
C MET A 17 -0.33 2.56 -5.34
N ALA A 18 -0.62 3.09 -4.16
CA ALA A 18 -1.94 3.62 -3.82
C ALA A 18 -2.34 4.75 -4.77
N LYS A 19 -1.39 5.68 -5.04
CA LYS A 19 -1.61 6.79 -5.98
C LYS A 19 -1.93 6.29 -7.40
N LEU A 20 -1.24 5.25 -7.88
CA LEU A 20 -1.49 4.65 -9.19
C LEU A 20 -2.88 4.00 -9.28
N LEU A 21 -3.36 3.45 -8.16
CA LEU A 21 -4.71 2.90 -8.04
C LEU A 21 -5.80 3.94 -7.78
N GLY A 22 -5.47 5.24 -7.77
CA GLY A 22 -6.43 6.31 -7.45
C GLY A 22 -6.87 6.34 -5.97
N MET A 23 -6.07 5.75 -5.08
CA MET A 23 -6.31 5.68 -3.65
C MET A 23 -5.33 6.59 -2.90
N LYS A 24 -5.72 7.04 -1.70
CA LYS A 24 -4.83 7.81 -0.82
C LYS A 24 -4.28 6.93 0.28
N PHE A 25 -2.96 6.87 0.40
CA PHE A 25 -2.29 6.10 1.44
C PHE A 25 -2.45 6.74 2.82
N ILE A 26 -2.87 5.96 3.81
CA ILE A 26 -2.99 6.39 5.21
C ILE A 26 -1.85 5.81 6.05
N GLY A 27 -1.58 4.51 5.91
CA GLY A 27 -0.56 3.85 6.74
C GLY A 27 -0.32 2.38 6.40
N TYR A 28 0.75 1.83 6.98
CA TYR A 28 1.14 0.43 6.84
C TYR A 28 1.57 -0.13 8.20
N ASN A 29 0.97 -1.24 8.59
CA ASN A 29 1.33 -2.03 9.76
C ASN A 29 2.14 -3.28 9.32
N PRO A 30 3.47 -3.30 9.52
CA PRO A 30 4.31 -4.42 9.12
C PRO A 30 4.13 -5.68 9.98
N ASN A 31 3.63 -5.55 11.21
CA ASN A 31 3.43 -6.73 12.06
C ASN A 31 2.17 -7.51 11.65
N ALA A 32 1.11 -6.79 11.27
CA ALA A 32 -0.14 -7.38 10.82
C ALA A 32 -0.23 -7.54 9.29
N GLN A 33 0.77 -7.05 8.54
CA GLN A 33 0.75 -7.00 7.08
C GLN A 33 -0.52 -6.35 6.54
N LEU A 34 -0.91 -5.20 7.12
CA LEU A 34 -2.11 -4.45 6.75
C LEU A 34 -1.76 -3.08 6.18
N VAL A 35 -2.43 -2.69 5.10
CA VAL A 35 -2.35 -1.35 4.52
C VAL A 35 -3.67 -0.63 4.71
N SER A 36 -3.62 0.62 5.14
CA SER A 36 -4.79 1.48 5.30
C SER A 36 -4.77 2.57 4.25
N LEU A 37 -5.90 2.75 3.57
CA LEU A 37 -6.09 3.60 2.42
C LEU A 37 -7.41 4.37 2.55
N GLU A 38 -7.55 5.46 1.82
CA GLU A 38 -8.81 6.17 1.64
C GLU A 38 -9.23 6.06 0.18
N ILE A 39 -10.47 5.62 -0.04
CA ILE A 39 -11.09 5.48 -1.36
C ILE A 39 -12.38 6.30 -1.32
N GLN A 40 -12.48 7.33 -2.18
CA GLN A 40 -13.67 8.20 -2.27
C GLN A 40 -14.13 8.75 -0.90
N GLY A 41 -13.17 9.15 -0.05
CA GLY A 41 -13.45 9.69 1.29
C GLY A 41 -13.78 8.63 2.36
N LYS A 42 -13.71 7.33 2.04
CA LYS A 42 -13.89 6.24 3.01
C LYS A 42 -12.56 5.58 3.34
N GLY A 43 -12.25 5.50 4.64
CA GLY A 43 -11.09 4.75 5.14
C GLY A 43 -11.34 3.25 5.04
N VAL A 44 -10.41 2.53 4.43
CA VAL A 44 -10.43 1.08 4.26
C VAL A 44 -9.08 0.48 4.63
N THR A 45 -9.09 -0.75 5.13
CA THR A 45 -7.88 -1.49 5.48
C THR A 45 -7.91 -2.83 4.77
N TYR A 46 -6.83 -3.15 4.05
CA TYR A 46 -6.65 -4.40 3.33
C TYR A 46 -5.46 -5.19 3.87
N PRO A 47 -5.47 -6.52 3.74
CA PRO A 47 -4.25 -7.30 3.70
C PRO A 47 -3.30 -6.75 2.64
N LEU A 48 -2.01 -6.65 2.98
CA LEU A 48 -0.97 -6.13 2.10
C LEU A 48 -0.94 -6.91 0.77
N GLU A 49 -1.07 -8.23 0.82
CA GLU A 49 -1.05 -9.10 -0.34
C GLU A 49 -2.20 -8.79 -1.32
N GLU A 50 -3.42 -8.55 -0.81
CA GLU A 50 -4.56 -8.21 -1.66
C GLU A 50 -4.36 -6.86 -2.36
N PHE A 51 -3.80 -5.89 -1.65
CA PHE A 51 -3.48 -4.59 -2.22
C PHE A 51 -2.43 -4.70 -3.32
N ILE A 52 -1.36 -5.48 -3.11
CA ILE A 52 -0.32 -5.71 -4.13
C ILE A 52 -0.92 -6.42 -5.35
N ARG A 53 -1.77 -7.43 -5.17
CA ARG A 53 -2.46 -8.10 -6.29
C ARG A 53 -3.33 -7.15 -7.11
N GLN A 54 -4.01 -6.20 -6.47
CA GLN A 54 -4.78 -5.18 -7.19
C GLN A 54 -3.87 -4.27 -8.01
N TYR A 55 -2.75 -3.84 -7.43
CA TYR A 55 -1.74 -3.06 -8.12
C TYR A 55 -1.17 -3.78 -9.34
N GLU A 56 -0.76 -5.04 -9.17
CA GLU A 56 -0.21 -5.87 -10.25
C GLU A 56 -1.20 -6.04 -11.40
N ARG A 57 -2.49 -6.30 -11.11
CA ARG A 57 -3.53 -6.43 -12.13
C ARG A 57 -3.62 -5.19 -13.01
N VAL A 58 -3.59 -4.00 -12.41
CA VAL A 58 -3.65 -2.73 -13.15
C VAL A 58 -2.38 -2.52 -13.98
N CYS A 59 -1.20 -2.85 -13.44
CA CYS A 59 0.06 -2.71 -14.17
C CYS A 59 0.23 -3.73 -15.31
N THR A 60 -0.24 -4.98 -15.16
CA THR A 60 -0.16 -5.98 -16.24
C THR A 60 -1.09 -5.71 -17.43
N THR A 61 -2.07 -4.83 -17.27
CA THR A 61 -2.99 -4.43 -18.34
C THR A 61 -2.54 -3.19 -19.14
N THR A 62 -1.31 -2.71 -18.92
CA THR A 62 -0.73 -1.56 -19.64
C THR A 62 0.48 -1.99 -20.45
#